data_AF-A0A5N5Q6H2-F1
#
_entry.id   AF-A0A5N5Q6H2-F1
#
_cell.length_a   1.000
_cell.length_b   1.000
_cell.length_c   1.000
_cell.angle_alpha   90.00
_cell.angle_beta   90.00
_cell.angle_gamma   90.00
#
_symmetry.space_group_name_H-M   'P 1'
#
loop_
_entity.id
_entity.type
_entity.pdbx_description
1 polymer ?
#
loop_
_entity_poly.entity_id
_entity_poly.type
_entity_poly.pdbx_seq_one_letter_code
_entity_poly.pdbx_strand_id
1 'polypeptide(L)'
;MQIHHLACSIRNPIFLLLSCPSLTIHIQHVQTDLHVNTPSTTPNIETGWEAPAGSVRTFTIPEHWRAGRIWGRRNCDFSNNPGPNSCTDGGCNGGLQCDPRSGTGVPPATVAEWTLGDENGLDWYDGG
;
A
#
# COMPACT_ATOMS: atom_id res chain seq x y z
N MET A 1 9.85 6.26 6.97
CA MET A 1 9.83 7.02 5.70
C MET A 1 8.57 7.87 5.66
N GLN A 2 8.66 9.13 5.22
CA GLN A 2 7.50 10.04 5.08
C GLN A 2 7.33 10.39 3.60
N ILE A 3 6.18 10.02 3.03
CA ILE A 3 5.90 10.13 1.59
C ILE A 3 4.67 11.01 1.41
N HIS A 4 4.86 12.30 1.13
CA HIS A 4 3.84 13.34 0.85
C HIS A 4 2.63 13.42 1.83
N HIS A 5 1.84 12.36 1.97
CA HIS A 5 0.69 12.20 2.88
C HIS A 5 0.57 10.82 3.55
N LEU A 6 1.52 9.91 3.30
CA LEU A 6 1.63 8.59 3.92
C LEU A 6 2.91 8.54 4.73
N ALA A 7 2.81 8.34 6.04
CA ALA A 7 3.98 8.05 6.86
C ALA A 7 4.00 6.57 7.18
N CYS A 8 5.06 5.90 6.73
CA CYS A 8 5.27 4.47 6.91
C CYS A 8 6.48 4.19 7.80
N SER A 9 6.30 3.33 8.80
CA SER A 9 7.38 2.88 9.69
C SER A 9 7.30 1.38 9.89
N ILE A 10 8.43 0.70 9.70
CA ILE A 10 8.62 -0.67 10.17
C ILE A 10 9.06 -0.60 11.64
N ARG A 11 8.38 -1.33 12.53
CA ARG A 11 8.86 -1.58 13.90
C ARG A 11 9.18 -3.07 14.03
N ASN A 12 10.03 -3.43 14.99
CA ASN A 12 10.39 -4.81 15.28
C ASN A 12 9.59 -5.31 16.51
N PRO A 13 8.88 -6.45 16.46
CA PRO A 13 8.70 -7.40 15.33
C PRO A 13 7.99 -6.75 14.13
N ILE A 14 8.25 -7.22 12.91
CA ILE A 14 7.95 -6.55 11.61
C ILE A 14 6.48 -6.15 11.48
N PHE A 15 6.16 -4.96 12.01
CA PHE A 15 4.87 -4.30 11.88
C PHE A 15 5.04 -3.11 10.97
N LEU A 16 4.15 -2.99 10.00
CA LEU A 16 4.03 -1.77 9.22
C LEU A 16 3.01 -0.84 9.86
N LEU A 17 3.47 0.33 10.25
CA LEU A 17 2.64 1.43 10.71
C LEU A 17 2.40 2.38 9.55
N LEU A 18 1.16 2.40 9.05
CA LEU A 18 0.69 3.38 8.09
C LEU A 18 -0.06 4.47 8.83
N SER A 19 0.43 5.69 8.74
CA SER A 19 -0.24 6.87 9.30
C SER A 19 -0.62 7.84 8.20
N CYS A 20 -1.81 8.41 8.32
CA CYS A 20 -2.35 9.43 7.43
C CYS A 20 -2.34 10.80 8.13
N PRO A 21 -1.19 11.50 8.20
CA PRO A 21 -1.07 12.76 8.95
C PRO A 21 -1.81 13.95 8.34
N SER A 22 -2.35 13.80 7.11
CA SER A 22 -3.09 14.86 6.41
C SER A 22 -4.49 15.08 6.99
N LEU A 23 -5.02 16.30 6.82
CA LEU A 23 -6.43 16.67 7.09
C LEU A 23 -7.42 16.08 6.08
N THR A 24 -6.97 15.26 5.14
CA THR A 24 -7.78 14.66 4.09
C THR A 24 -8.00 13.18 4.37
N ILE A 25 -9.15 12.64 3.98
CA ILE A 25 -9.40 11.20 3.95
C ILE A 25 -8.69 10.62 2.73
N HIS A 26 -7.86 9.60 2.95
CA HIS A 26 -7.18 8.88 1.88
C HIS A 26 -7.72 7.46 1.78
N ILE A 27 -7.53 6.82 0.65
CA ILE A 27 -7.70 5.37 0.54
C ILE A 27 -6.32 4.76 0.40
N GLN A 28 -5.90 3.97 1.38
CA GLN A 28 -4.62 3.29 1.33
C GLN A 28 -4.76 1.98 0.58
N HIS A 29 -3.66 1.48 0.02
CA HIS A 29 -3.62 0.22 -0.71
C HIS A 29 -2.32 -0.51 -0.43
N VAL A 30 -2.37 -1.85 -0.34
CA VAL A 30 -1.20 -2.72 -0.28
C VAL A 30 -1.21 -3.65 -1.50
N GLN A 31 -0.19 -3.52 -2.34
CA GLN A 31 0.04 -4.39 -3.47
C GLN A 31 1.16 -5.38 -3.11
N THR A 32 0.96 -6.63 -3.49
CA THR A 32 2.00 -7.67 -3.45
C THR A 32 2.13 -8.29 -4.82
N ASP A 33 3.35 -8.43 -5.33
CA ASP A 33 3.60 -9.21 -6.54
C ASP A 33 3.49 -10.71 -6.23
N LEU A 34 2.40 -11.32 -6.68
CA LEU A 34 2.11 -12.73 -6.46
C LEU A 34 2.96 -13.69 -7.31
N HIS A 35 3.80 -13.20 -8.22
CA HIS A 35 4.75 -14.06 -8.95
C HIS A 35 5.99 -14.41 -8.11
N VAL A 36 6.36 -13.52 -7.18
CA VAL A 36 7.56 -13.68 -6.33
C VAL A 36 7.23 -13.93 -4.86
N ASN A 37 5.96 -13.81 -4.47
CA ASN A 37 5.48 -14.10 -3.12
C ASN A 37 4.53 -15.30 -3.11
N THR A 38 4.53 -16.03 -2.00
CA THR A 38 3.59 -17.11 -1.71
C THR A 38 2.60 -16.67 -0.64
N PRO A 39 1.53 -17.44 -0.34
CA PRO A 39 0.62 -17.11 0.76
C PRO A 39 1.31 -16.95 2.11
N SER A 40 2.45 -17.60 2.35
CA SER A 40 3.21 -17.45 3.61
C SER A 40 4.11 -16.21 3.67
N THR A 41 4.42 -15.60 2.52
CA THR A 41 5.22 -14.36 2.42
C THR A 41 4.38 -13.15 1.98
N THR A 42 3.05 -13.30 1.96
CA THR A 42 2.11 -12.23 1.64
C THR A 42 1.46 -11.71 2.92
N PRO A 43 1.46 -10.39 3.18
CA PRO A 43 0.75 -9.82 4.32
C PRO A 43 -0.74 -10.18 4.29
N ASN A 44 -1.27 -10.64 5.42
CA ASN A 44 -2.71 -10.88 5.57
C ASN A 44 -3.42 -9.56 5.86
N ILE A 45 -3.57 -8.75 4.83
CA ILE A 45 -4.20 -7.44 4.87
C ILE A 45 -5.06 -7.26 3.61
N GLU A 46 -6.09 -6.45 3.72
CA GLU A 46 -6.94 -6.11 2.59
C GLU A 46 -6.20 -5.22 1.58
N THR A 47 -6.58 -5.33 0.30
CA THR A 47 -5.98 -4.57 -0.81
C THR A 47 -6.65 -3.19 -0.96
N GLY A 48 -7.23 -2.65 0.10
CA GLY A 48 -7.54 -1.23 0.16
C GLY A 48 -8.59 -0.86 1.20
N TRP A 49 -8.46 0.32 1.78
CA TRP A 49 -9.38 0.79 2.82
C TRP A 49 -9.39 2.31 2.91
N GLU A 50 -10.52 2.84 3.37
CA GLU A 50 -10.62 4.25 3.72
C GLU A 50 -9.87 4.52 5.03
N ALA A 51 -8.97 5.49 4.98
CA ALA A 51 -8.14 5.94 6.08
C ALA A 51 -8.50 7.39 6.42
N PRO A 52 -9.25 7.63 7.50
CA PRO A 52 -9.54 8.97 7.99
C PRO A 52 -8.27 9.76 8.29
N ALA A 53 -8.38 11.08 8.25
CA ALA A 53 -7.32 11.98 8.70
C ALA A 53 -6.86 11.63 10.12
N GLY A 54 -5.54 11.55 10.33
CA GLY A 54 -4.93 11.17 11.61
C GLY A 54 -5.01 9.68 11.95
N SER A 55 -5.64 8.84 11.12
CA SER A 55 -5.72 7.41 11.40
C SER A 55 -4.36 6.73 11.28
N VAL A 56 -4.18 5.69 12.09
CA VAL A 56 -3.01 4.81 12.08
C VAL A 56 -3.51 3.38 11.90
N ARG A 57 -2.90 2.67 10.96
CA ARG A 57 -3.13 1.24 10.74
C ARG A 57 -1.85 0.47 10.96
N THR A 58 -1.96 -0.63 11.69
CA THR A 58 -0.86 -1.56 11.95
C THR A 58 -1.22 -2.92 11.39
N PHE A 59 -0.30 -3.57 10.68
CA PHE A 59 -0.44 -4.97 10.30
C PHE A 59 0.92 -5.67 10.28
N THR A 60 0.89 -6.98 10.44
CA THR A 60 2.09 -7.83 10.41
C THR A 60 2.52 -8.06 8.97
N ILE A 61 3.80 -7.89 8.70
CA ILE A 61 4.40 -8.31 7.44
C ILE A 61 5.19 -9.61 7.69
N PRO A 62 4.95 -10.67 6.90
CA PRO A 62 5.76 -11.89 6.98
C PRO A 62 7.19 -11.63 6.50
N GLU A 63 8.13 -12.44 6.96
CA GLU A 63 9.49 -12.40 6.40
C GLU A 63 9.49 -12.73 4.90
N HIS A 64 10.49 -12.21 4.20
CA HIS A 64 10.66 -12.41 2.76
C HIS A 64 9.52 -11.83 1.89
N TRP A 65 8.79 -10.81 2.38
CA TRP A 65 7.88 -10.05 1.54
C TRP A 65 8.67 -9.18 0.55
N ARG A 66 8.56 -9.49 -0.74
CA ARG A 66 9.33 -8.84 -1.83
C ARG A 66 8.41 -8.07 -2.77
N ALA A 67 8.91 -6.99 -3.38
CA ALA A 67 8.14 -6.18 -4.33
C ALA A 67 6.77 -5.74 -3.76
N GLY A 68 6.75 -5.40 -2.46
CA GLY A 68 5.59 -4.84 -1.79
C GLY A 68 5.45 -3.37 -2.13
N ARG A 69 4.25 -2.89 -2.41
CA ARG A 69 3.99 -1.46 -2.68
C ARG A 69 2.79 -0.97 -1.91
N ILE A 70 2.86 0.27 -1.43
CA ILE A 70 1.76 0.94 -0.74
C ILE A 70 1.73 2.37 -1.17
N TRP A 71 0.55 2.86 -1.48
CA TRP A 71 0.32 4.24 -1.83
C TRP A 71 -1.03 4.70 -1.30
N GLY A 72 -1.17 6.02 -1.19
CA GLY A 72 -2.45 6.66 -0.90
C GLY A 72 -3.17 7.07 -2.17
N ARG A 73 -4.50 6.96 -2.16
CA ARG A 73 -5.42 7.44 -3.20
C ARG A 73 -6.27 8.57 -2.65
N ARG A 74 -6.71 9.48 -3.53
CA ARG A 74 -7.47 10.67 -3.15
C ARG A 74 -8.71 10.85 -4.01
N ASN A 75 -9.75 11.42 -3.38
CA ASN A 75 -11.03 11.80 -3.99
C ASN A 75 -11.59 10.69 -4.89
N CYS A 76 -11.76 9.50 -4.31
CA CYS A 76 -12.25 8.35 -5.05
C CYS A 76 -13.78 8.26 -5.03
N ASP A 77 -14.38 7.96 -6.17
CA ASP A 77 -15.78 7.58 -6.32
C ASP A 77 -15.88 6.31 -7.17
N PHE A 78 -16.30 5.21 -6.52
CA PHE A 78 -16.45 3.90 -7.16
C PHE A 78 -17.90 3.60 -7.59
N SER A 79 -18.84 4.52 -7.38
CA SER A 79 -20.27 4.28 -7.63
C SER A 79 -20.58 3.98 -9.11
N ASN A 80 -19.78 4.53 -10.02
CA ASN A 80 -20.00 4.44 -11.47
C ASN A 80 -18.88 3.68 -12.21
N ASN A 81 -17.69 3.54 -11.61
CA ASN A 81 -16.54 2.91 -12.25
C ASN A 81 -15.57 2.35 -11.18
N PRO A 82 -15.27 1.03 -11.17
CA PRO A 82 -14.25 0.45 -10.30
C PRO A 82 -12.84 0.48 -10.91
N GLY A 83 -12.63 1.17 -12.03
CA GLY A 83 -11.34 1.30 -12.71
C GLY A 83 -10.46 2.43 -12.15
N PRO A 84 -9.25 2.63 -12.72
CA PRO A 84 -8.24 3.54 -12.18
C PRO A 84 -8.66 5.02 -12.21
N ASN A 85 -9.55 5.41 -13.11
CA ASN A 85 -10.03 6.80 -13.20
C ASN A 85 -11.10 7.14 -12.16
N SER A 86 -11.39 6.25 -11.22
CA SER A 86 -12.29 6.47 -10.10
C SER A 86 -11.72 7.37 -9.02
N CYS A 87 -10.39 7.51 -8.96
CA CYS A 87 -9.68 8.40 -8.04
C CYS A 87 -8.98 9.51 -8.83
N THR A 88 -8.86 10.70 -8.23
CA THR A 88 -8.09 11.79 -8.85
C THR A 88 -6.59 11.51 -8.93
N ASP A 89 -6.10 10.62 -8.08
CA ASP A 89 -4.67 10.31 -7.90
C ASP A 89 -4.53 8.89 -7.33
N GLY A 90 -3.54 8.14 -7.83
CA GLY A 90 -3.23 6.78 -7.37
C GLY A 90 -4.30 5.72 -7.62
N GLY A 91 -5.24 5.93 -8.53
CA GLY A 91 -6.30 4.96 -8.78
C GLY A 91 -5.80 3.59 -9.28
N CYS A 92 -6.63 2.56 -9.11
CA CYS A 92 -6.33 1.17 -9.47
C CYS A 92 -7.58 0.47 -10.03
N ASN A 93 -7.39 -0.66 -10.71
CA ASN A 93 -8.49 -1.58 -11.02
C ASN A 93 -8.98 -2.27 -9.75
N GLY A 94 -10.30 -2.43 -9.59
CA GLY A 94 -10.93 -3.18 -8.49
C GLY A 94 -11.78 -2.31 -7.53
N GLY A 95 -11.71 -0.99 -7.67
CA GLY A 95 -12.44 -0.05 -6.84
C GLY A 95 -11.77 0.12 -5.47
N LEU A 96 -12.55 0.03 -4.38
CA LEU A 96 -12.00 0.20 -3.02
C LEU A 96 -10.93 -0.85 -2.70
N GLN A 97 -11.14 -2.10 -3.07
CA GLN A 97 -10.17 -3.18 -2.95
C GLN A 97 -9.53 -3.37 -4.31
N CYS A 98 -8.27 -2.97 -4.49
CA CYS A 98 -7.65 -3.14 -5.81
C CYS A 98 -7.48 -4.63 -6.12
N ASP A 99 -7.60 -4.96 -7.40
CA ASP A 99 -7.34 -6.30 -7.88
C ASP A 99 -5.88 -6.70 -7.59
N PRO A 100 -5.63 -7.85 -6.98
CA PRO A 100 -4.28 -8.22 -6.52
C PRO A 100 -3.30 -8.51 -7.66
N ARG A 101 -3.77 -8.67 -8.91
CA ARG A 101 -2.92 -8.99 -10.07
C ARG A 101 -2.81 -7.84 -11.06
N SER A 102 -3.87 -7.06 -11.20
CA SER A 102 -4.02 -6.01 -12.22
C SER A 102 -4.31 -4.62 -11.63
N GLY A 103 -4.41 -4.51 -10.31
CA GLY A 103 -4.71 -3.29 -9.55
C GLY A 103 -3.47 -2.49 -9.15
N THR A 104 -2.42 -2.48 -9.98
CA THR A 104 -1.27 -1.61 -9.77
C THR A 104 -1.69 -0.14 -9.85
N GLY A 105 -1.12 0.71 -8.99
CA GLY A 105 -1.41 2.14 -8.98
C GLY A 105 -1.07 2.82 -10.30
N VAL A 106 -1.99 3.64 -10.81
CA VAL A 106 -1.80 4.41 -12.04
C VAL A 106 -1.22 5.79 -11.70
N PRO A 107 -0.11 6.21 -12.32
CA PRO A 107 0.50 7.52 -12.09
C PRO A 107 -0.44 8.71 -12.42
N PRO A 108 -0.31 9.85 -11.72
CA PRO A 108 0.57 10.06 -10.57
C PRO A 108 0.14 9.19 -9.38
N ALA A 109 1.13 8.71 -8.63
CA ALA A 109 0.94 7.96 -7.40
C ALA A 109 2.25 8.05 -6.63
N THR A 110 2.23 8.54 -5.39
CA THR A 110 3.42 8.47 -4.54
C THR A 110 3.44 7.13 -3.84
N VAL A 111 4.47 6.32 -4.09
CA VAL A 111 4.55 4.92 -3.70
C VAL A 111 5.67 4.75 -2.70
N ALA A 112 5.42 3.96 -1.66
CA ALA A 112 6.45 3.34 -0.85
C ALA A 112 6.66 1.90 -1.34
N GLU A 113 7.90 1.50 -1.53
CA GLU A 113 8.27 0.15 -1.96
C GLU A 113 9.04 -0.58 -0.84
N TRP A 114 8.84 -1.89 -0.73
CA TRP A 114 9.50 -2.76 0.25
C TRP A 114 10.00 -4.06 -0.37
N THR A 115 11.20 -4.44 0.06
CA THR A 115 11.76 -5.78 -0.09
C THR A 115 12.40 -6.17 1.23
N LEU A 116 11.77 -7.08 1.97
CA LEU A 116 12.21 -7.49 3.31
C LEU A 116 12.90 -8.85 3.28
N GLY A 117 13.90 -9.04 4.14
CA GLY A 117 14.63 -10.31 4.25
C GLY A 117 15.23 -10.78 2.93
N ASP A 118 15.87 -9.88 2.18
CA ASP A 118 16.51 -10.19 0.90
C ASP A 118 17.94 -10.75 1.10
N GLU A 119 18.88 -10.46 0.19
CA GLU A 119 20.26 -10.90 0.28
C GLU A 119 20.86 -10.56 1.66
N ASN A 120 21.37 -11.60 2.34
CA ASN A 120 21.95 -11.52 3.69
C ASN A 120 21.00 -11.09 4.82
N GLY A 121 19.68 -11.19 4.62
CA GLY A 121 18.69 -10.81 5.63
C GLY A 121 18.53 -9.30 5.80
N LEU A 122 18.84 -8.53 4.75
CA LEU A 122 18.69 -7.09 4.72
C LEU A 122 17.29 -6.68 4.25
N ASP A 123 16.80 -5.58 4.82
CA ASP A 123 15.55 -4.94 4.42
C ASP A 123 15.83 -3.70 3.57
N TRP A 124 15.14 -3.58 2.43
CA TRP A 124 15.19 -2.45 1.52
C TRP A 124 13.84 -1.74 1.45
N TYR A 125 13.86 -0.41 1.48
CA TYR A 125 12.68 0.43 1.32
C TYR A 125 13.05 1.75 0.65
N ASP A 126 12.24 2.18 -0.30
CA ASP A 126 12.39 3.44 -1.01
C ASP A 126 11.02 4.09 -1.28
N GLY A 127 11.05 5.32 -1.76
CA GLY A 127 9.84 6.10 -2.03
C GLY A 127 10.02 6.98 -3.25
N GLY A 128 8.97 7.07 -4.07
CA GLY A 128 8.93 7.82 -5.34
C GLY A 128 7.57 8.42 -5.65
#